data_AF-A0AAE3H6X4-F1
#
_entry.id   AF-A0AAE3H6X4-F1
#
_cell.length_a   1.000
_cell.length_b   1.000
_cell.length_c   1.000
_cell.angle_alpha   90.00
_cell.angle_beta   90.00
_cell.angle_gamma   90.00
#
_symmetry.space_group_name_H-M   'P 1'
#
loop_
_entity.id
_entity.type
_entity.pdbx_description
1 polymer ?
#
loop_
_entity_poly.entity_id
_entity_poly.type
_entity_poly.pdbx_seq_one_letter_code
_entity_poly.pdbx_strand_id
1 'polypeptide(L)'
;MDTIVVNPQLIGDWRNALAKDASVAAEVQNSGGSGVWNQATLNAFAASPATGCASILEIARVKSGYNPLDPAQTANQGALLNWISEVKTCISNTLFSQEYGDNVTIGGASDWPTYVQQAINTYVGITDADKSRLQMSVQNLVQAAYSAPNQPEVVIMVQHAIQANTDGSVSIYFYFTSAVIKYSVGSGKHATSSLGSIFNIYRAKLNLNMTEYQSISNQVANTRIELVKNWLNNMSGSSAYVQGLNQLSVLHSMSCFQPVPSLENAQAMGNGDDYWRSFSWEQLPLNAQELWGDFGWNNKNWDGIPSGFPSAFYLPWNQLLPGQVNTAKLLGYDELLWNGPSVSEATLQANMMAYWRKFEWLSIPVRLQNLWVQLGWSSASWSGTAPEPLSVTTNWNNLTLEQQRTASLLGFASGNWSGG
;
A
#
# COMPACT_ATOMS: atom_id res chain seq x y z
N MET A 1 -30.89 -7.72 19.19
CA MET A 1 -30.89 -8.81 18.19
C MET A 1 -30.04 -8.28 17.07
N ASP A 2 -28.78 -8.72 17.01
CA ASP A 2 -27.76 -8.07 16.20
C ASP A 2 -27.70 -8.74 14.84
N THR A 3 -28.69 -8.47 13.99
CA THR A 3 -28.65 -8.94 12.60
C THR A 3 -27.79 -7.97 11.79
N ILE A 4 -26.47 -8.10 11.93
CA ILE A 4 -25.55 -7.46 10.99
C ILE A 4 -25.49 -8.32 9.73
N VAL A 5 -25.86 -7.73 8.60
CA VAL A 5 -25.72 -8.34 7.29
C VAL A 5 -24.38 -7.89 6.73
N VAL A 6 -23.39 -8.80 6.68
CA VAL A 6 -22.17 -8.65 5.87
C VAL A 6 -22.21 -9.70 4.77
N ASN A 7 -22.38 -9.29 3.51
CA ASN A 7 -22.39 -10.23 2.41
C ASN A 7 -21.57 -9.75 1.20
N PRO A 8 -20.24 -9.77 1.25
CA PRO A 8 -19.39 -9.32 0.14
C PRO A 8 -19.83 -9.92 -1.22
N GLN A 9 -19.74 -9.14 -2.30
CA GLN A 9 -20.13 -9.61 -3.63
C GLN A 9 -19.00 -9.41 -4.66
N LEU A 10 -18.95 -10.31 -5.65
CA LEU A 10 -18.26 -10.11 -6.91
C LEU A 10 -19.32 -9.92 -8.01
N ILE A 11 -19.27 -8.78 -8.70
CA ILE A 11 -20.29 -8.37 -9.68
C ILE A 11 -19.65 -7.95 -11.01
N GLY A 12 -20.49 -7.65 -12.02
CA GLY A 12 -20.04 -7.27 -13.36
C GLY A 12 -19.68 -8.50 -14.20
N ASP A 13 -18.53 -8.48 -14.88
CA ASP A 13 -17.94 -9.62 -15.59
C ASP A 13 -17.29 -10.62 -14.61
N TRP A 14 -18.09 -11.05 -13.63
CA TRP A 14 -17.64 -11.87 -12.51
C TRP A 14 -17.14 -13.25 -12.97
N ARG A 15 -17.65 -13.79 -14.08
CA ARG A 15 -17.23 -15.09 -14.62
C ARG A 15 -15.78 -15.06 -15.08
N ASN A 16 -15.41 -14.02 -15.83
CA ASN A 16 -14.04 -13.82 -16.28
C ASN A 16 -13.10 -13.56 -15.10
N ALA A 17 -13.55 -12.75 -14.12
CA ALA A 17 -12.79 -12.52 -12.89
C ALA A 17 -12.53 -13.82 -12.11
N LEU A 18 -13.54 -14.70 -11.96
CA LEU A 18 -13.36 -16.00 -11.31
C LEU A 18 -12.49 -16.96 -12.14
N ALA A 19 -12.54 -16.90 -13.46
CA ALA A 19 -11.66 -17.71 -14.31
C ALA A 19 -10.19 -17.31 -14.10
N LYS A 20 -9.90 -16.00 -14.03
CA LYS A 20 -8.57 -15.48 -13.73
C LYS A 20 -8.13 -15.79 -12.29
N ASP A 21 -9.04 -15.68 -11.32
CA ASP A 21 -8.80 -16.08 -9.92
C ASP A 21 -8.43 -17.57 -9.82
N ALA A 22 -9.11 -18.43 -10.59
CA ALA A 22 -8.80 -19.85 -10.66
C ALA A 22 -7.42 -20.13 -11.28
N SER A 23 -7.00 -19.34 -12.29
CA SER A 23 -5.63 -19.40 -12.83
C SER A 23 -4.59 -19.05 -11.77
N VAL A 24 -4.82 -17.99 -10.97
CA VAL A 24 -3.94 -17.65 -9.84
C VAL A 24 -3.88 -18.79 -8.83
N ALA A 25 -5.03 -19.37 -8.48
CA ALA A 25 -5.11 -20.48 -7.53
C ALA A 25 -4.31 -21.70 -7.98
N ALA A 26 -4.36 -22.04 -9.29
CA ALA A 26 -3.58 -23.13 -9.85
C ALA A 26 -2.07 -22.88 -9.73
N GLU A 27 -1.60 -21.67 -10.05
CA GLU A 27 -0.18 -21.32 -9.95
C GLU A 27 0.33 -21.27 -8.50
N VAL A 28 -0.50 -20.78 -7.57
CA VAL A 28 -0.21 -20.81 -6.14
C VAL A 28 -0.01 -22.24 -5.64
N GLN A 29 -0.86 -23.18 -6.05
CA GLN A 29 -0.73 -24.60 -5.71
C GLN A 29 0.54 -25.21 -6.28
N ASN A 30 0.88 -24.88 -7.53
CA ASN A 30 2.09 -25.35 -8.20
C ASN A 30 3.38 -24.83 -7.54
N SER A 31 3.31 -23.67 -6.88
CA SER A 31 4.46 -23.02 -6.21
C SER A 31 4.80 -23.59 -4.84
N GLY A 32 4.01 -24.52 -4.29
CA GLY A 32 4.34 -25.21 -3.03
C GLY A 32 4.29 -24.35 -1.77
N GLY A 33 3.74 -23.12 -1.84
CA GLY A 33 3.46 -22.27 -0.67
C GLY A 33 4.69 -21.70 0.05
N SER A 34 5.85 -21.61 -0.60
CA SER A 34 7.14 -21.22 0.00
C SER A 34 7.30 -19.73 0.32
N GLY A 35 6.24 -18.91 0.22
CA GLY A 35 6.29 -17.46 0.48
C GLY A 35 7.01 -16.63 -0.59
N VAL A 36 7.76 -17.26 -1.52
CA VAL A 36 8.35 -16.63 -2.70
C VAL A 36 7.66 -17.20 -3.94
N TRP A 37 6.86 -16.38 -4.61
CA TRP A 37 6.08 -16.82 -5.78
C TRP A 37 6.96 -16.92 -7.03
N ASN A 38 6.78 -17.99 -7.79
CA ASN A 38 7.45 -18.12 -9.09
C ASN A 38 6.86 -17.12 -10.12
N GLN A 39 7.58 -16.92 -11.24
CA GLN A 39 7.16 -15.96 -12.26
C GLN A 39 5.78 -16.27 -12.86
N ALA A 40 5.40 -17.55 -12.96
CA ALA A 40 4.09 -17.96 -13.46
C ALA A 40 2.96 -17.46 -12.54
N THR A 41 3.13 -17.60 -11.23
CA THR A 41 2.21 -17.10 -10.21
C THR A 41 2.12 -15.58 -10.24
N LEU A 42 3.26 -14.89 -10.30
CA LEU A 42 3.31 -13.42 -10.38
C LEU A 42 2.59 -12.90 -11.63
N ASN A 43 2.81 -13.54 -12.80
CA ASN A 43 2.15 -13.19 -14.05
C ASN A 43 0.63 -13.44 -13.98
N ALA A 44 0.21 -14.60 -13.45
CA ALA A 44 -1.20 -14.91 -13.27
C ALA A 44 -1.89 -13.90 -12.33
N PHE A 45 -1.22 -13.53 -11.23
CA PHE A 45 -1.72 -12.55 -10.28
C PHE A 45 -1.85 -11.14 -10.89
N ALA A 46 -0.81 -10.67 -11.58
CA ALA A 46 -0.85 -9.40 -12.31
C ALA A 46 -1.98 -9.36 -13.36
N ALA A 47 -2.28 -10.50 -13.99
CA ALA A 47 -3.37 -10.64 -14.96
C ALA A 47 -4.78 -10.72 -14.34
N SER A 48 -4.89 -10.83 -13.00
CA SER A 48 -6.15 -10.92 -12.24
C SER A 48 -6.37 -9.72 -11.28
N PRO A 49 -6.81 -8.56 -11.80
CA PRO A 49 -6.99 -7.35 -10.97
C PRO A 49 -8.03 -7.50 -9.87
N ALA A 50 -9.06 -8.34 -10.05
CA ALA A 50 -10.04 -8.62 -9.01
C ALA A 50 -9.41 -9.37 -7.81
N THR A 51 -8.53 -10.34 -8.08
CA THR A 51 -7.72 -11.03 -7.06
C THR A 51 -6.74 -10.07 -6.41
N GLY A 52 -6.12 -9.18 -7.18
CA GLY A 52 -5.31 -8.08 -6.67
C GLY A 52 -6.07 -7.19 -5.68
N CYS A 53 -7.26 -6.74 -6.04
CA CYS A 53 -8.14 -5.97 -5.17
C CYS A 53 -8.50 -6.74 -3.89
N ALA A 54 -8.93 -7.99 -4.00
CA ALA A 54 -9.25 -8.82 -2.85
C ALA A 54 -8.05 -8.92 -1.87
N SER A 55 -6.84 -9.07 -2.42
CA SER A 55 -5.58 -9.10 -1.66
C SER A 55 -5.30 -7.79 -0.93
N ILE A 56 -5.40 -6.65 -1.62
CA ILE A 56 -5.21 -5.32 -1.02
C ILE A 56 -6.22 -5.07 0.10
N LEU A 57 -7.50 -5.40 -0.15
CA LEU A 57 -8.58 -5.24 0.82
C LEU A 57 -8.34 -6.09 2.07
N GLU A 58 -7.88 -7.33 1.90
CA GLU A 58 -7.58 -8.23 3.01
C GLU A 58 -6.34 -7.79 3.81
N ILE A 59 -5.29 -7.32 3.14
CA ILE A 59 -4.11 -6.74 3.82
C ILE A 59 -4.53 -5.56 4.69
N ALA A 60 -5.30 -4.63 4.13
CA ALA A 60 -5.85 -3.49 4.88
C ALA A 60 -6.74 -3.94 6.05
N ARG A 61 -7.54 -4.99 5.83
CA ARG A 61 -8.45 -5.53 6.86
C ARG A 61 -7.66 -6.09 8.04
N VAL A 62 -6.69 -6.95 7.78
CA VAL A 62 -5.82 -7.53 8.81
C VAL A 62 -5.12 -6.44 9.60
N LYS A 63 -4.56 -5.42 8.92
CA LYS A 63 -3.91 -4.30 9.60
C LYS A 63 -4.84 -3.51 10.52
N SER A 64 -6.07 -3.25 10.06
CA SER A 64 -7.05 -2.48 10.82
C SER A 64 -7.60 -3.20 12.06
N GLY A 65 -7.43 -4.53 12.12
CA GLY A 65 -8.07 -5.40 13.12
C GLY A 65 -9.57 -5.62 12.88
N TYR A 66 -10.13 -5.19 11.74
CA TYR A 66 -11.54 -5.35 11.45
C TYR A 66 -11.92 -6.83 11.29
N ASN A 67 -12.84 -7.29 12.14
CA ASN A 67 -13.40 -8.64 12.10
C ASN A 67 -14.82 -8.62 11.51
N PRO A 68 -15.02 -8.97 10.23
CA PRO A 68 -16.35 -8.96 9.61
C PRO A 68 -17.33 -9.98 10.23
N LEU A 69 -16.82 -10.93 11.02
CA LEU A 69 -17.62 -11.99 11.67
C LEU A 69 -18.23 -11.56 13.00
N ASP A 70 -17.77 -10.46 13.60
CA ASP A 70 -18.34 -9.91 14.83
C ASP A 70 -18.51 -8.37 14.76
N PRO A 71 -19.39 -7.86 13.87
CA PRO A 71 -19.55 -6.42 13.66
C PRO A 71 -20.20 -5.68 14.85
N ALA A 72 -20.80 -6.41 15.80
CA ALA A 72 -21.45 -5.86 16.98
C ALA A 72 -20.45 -5.55 18.10
N GLN A 73 -19.27 -6.18 18.09
CA GLN A 73 -18.25 -5.93 19.10
C GLN A 73 -17.87 -4.44 19.14
N THR A 74 -17.89 -3.84 20.32
CA THR A 74 -17.67 -2.39 20.52
C THR A 74 -16.39 -1.86 19.86
N ALA A 75 -15.30 -2.63 19.89
CA ALA A 75 -14.03 -2.25 19.27
C ALA A 75 -14.08 -2.34 17.73
N ASN A 76 -14.95 -3.17 17.18
CA ASN A 76 -14.96 -3.54 15.77
C ASN A 76 -15.57 -2.46 14.87
N GLN A 77 -16.46 -1.61 15.39
CA GLN A 77 -16.92 -0.41 14.68
C GLN A 77 -15.75 0.57 14.40
N GLY A 78 -14.87 0.78 15.39
CA GLY A 78 -13.66 1.57 15.20
C GLY A 78 -12.70 0.92 14.20
N ALA A 79 -12.51 -0.40 14.30
CA ALA A 79 -11.69 -1.17 13.37
C ALA A 79 -12.21 -1.11 11.92
N LEU A 80 -13.52 -1.11 11.71
CA LEU A 80 -14.13 -0.94 10.38
C LEU A 80 -13.80 0.44 9.78
N LEU A 81 -13.94 1.51 10.56
CA LEU A 81 -13.60 2.86 10.09
C LEU A 81 -12.11 2.98 9.81
N ASN A 82 -11.26 2.34 10.62
CA ASN A 82 -9.83 2.23 10.37
C ASN A 82 -9.56 1.47 9.08
N TRP A 83 -10.22 0.34 8.81
CA TRP A 83 -10.05 -0.40 7.56
C TRP A 83 -10.35 0.45 6.32
N ILE A 84 -11.48 1.18 6.34
CA ILE A 84 -11.83 2.10 5.26
C ILE A 84 -10.75 3.19 5.14
N SER A 85 -10.23 3.70 6.25
CA SER A 85 -9.13 4.67 6.26
C SER A 85 -7.84 4.09 5.68
N GLU A 86 -7.48 2.85 6.00
CA GLU A 86 -6.31 2.14 5.45
C GLU A 86 -6.44 1.97 3.93
N VAL A 87 -7.59 1.53 3.43
CA VAL A 87 -7.85 1.48 1.98
C VAL A 87 -7.76 2.88 1.35
N LYS A 88 -8.20 3.93 2.06
CA LYS A 88 -8.06 5.32 1.60
C LYS A 88 -6.61 5.80 1.58
N THR A 89 -5.70 5.28 2.41
CA THR A 89 -4.27 5.64 2.28
C THR A 89 -3.69 5.21 0.93
N CYS A 90 -4.21 4.14 0.33
CA CYS A 90 -3.87 3.74 -1.04
C CYS A 90 -4.38 4.73 -2.11
N ILE A 91 -5.40 5.55 -1.80
CA ILE A 91 -5.86 6.63 -2.69
C ILE A 91 -4.81 7.74 -2.75
N SER A 92 -4.19 8.08 -1.62
CA SER A 92 -3.13 9.09 -1.55
C SER A 92 -1.87 8.69 -2.34
N ASN A 93 -1.68 7.39 -2.61
CA ASN A 93 -0.63 6.85 -3.48
C ASN A 93 -1.11 6.53 -4.90
N THR A 94 -2.25 7.08 -5.34
CA THR A 94 -2.83 6.94 -6.70
C THR A 94 -3.28 5.54 -7.14
N LEU A 95 -3.10 4.51 -6.32
CA LEU A 95 -3.53 3.14 -6.59
C LEU A 95 -5.04 3.03 -6.76
N PHE A 96 -5.80 3.83 -6.00
CA PHE A 96 -7.24 3.98 -6.18
C PHE A 96 -7.58 5.43 -6.52
N SER A 97 -8.49 5.62 -7.46
CA SER A 97 -9.21 6.88 -7.61
C SER A 97 -10.57 6.79 -6.93
N GLN A 98 -10.97 7.83 -6.21
CA GLN A 98 -12.28 7.90 -5.57
C GLN A 98 -13.27 8.60 -6.50
N GLU A 99 -14.34 7.91 -6.88
CA GLU A 99 -15.43 8.50 -7.67
C GLU A 99 -16.40 9.25 -6.76
N TYR A 100 -16.76 8.63 -5.63
CA TYR A 100 -17.49 9.30 -4.56
C TYR A 100 -17.14 8.68 -3.21
N GLY A 101 -17.33 9.46 -2.16
CA GLY A 101 -17.22 9.04 -0.77
C GLY A 101 -17.90 10.06 0.12
N ASP A 102 -19.17 9.81 0.45
CA ASP A 102 -20.06 10.76 1.10
C ASP A 102 -20.92 10.06 2.16
N ASN A 103 -21.61 10.88 2.95
CA ASN A 103 -22.59 10.44 3.93
C ASN A 103 -23.97 10.88 3.47
N VAL A 104 -24.92 9.95 3.45
CA VAL A 104 -26.32 10.20 3.13
C VAL A 104 -27.14 9.92 4.37
N THR A 105 -27.95 10.89 4.79
CA THR A 105 -28.92 10.72 5.87
C THR A 105 -30.33 10.65 5.28
N ILE A 106 -31.04 9.56 5.56
CA ILE A 106 -32.42 9.32 5.13
C ILE A 106 -33.25 9.06 6.36
N GLY A 107 -34.38 9.74 6.52
CA GLY A 107 -35.24 9.50 7.66
C GLY A 107 -36.29 10.56 7.90
N GLY A 108 -37.14 10.28 8.89
CA GLY A 108 -38.24 11.12 9.29
C GLY A 108 -39.21 10.38 10.20
N ALA A 109 -40.38 10.99 10.43
CA ALA A 109 -41.44 10.41 11.24
C ALA A 109 -42.50 9.74 10.38
N SER A 110 -42.98 8.57 10.82
CA SER A 110 -44.24 7.96 10.37
C SER A 110 -44.29 7.39 8.95
N ASP A 111 -43.17 7.31 8.21
CA ASP A 111 -43.08 6.61 6.92
C ASP A 111 -41.78 5.79 6.78
N TRP A 112 -41.50 4.99 7.81
CA TRP A 112 -40.32 4.13 7.83
C TRP A 112 -40.18 3.19 6.63
N PRO A 113 -41.25 2.62 6.00
CA PRO A 113 -41.08 1.75 4.84
C PRO A 113 -40.47 2.49 3.65
N THR A 114 -40.91 3.72 3.39
CA THR A 114 -40.33 4.57 2.35
C THR A 114 -38.88 4.90 2.65
N TYR A 115 -38.54 5.25 3.90
CA TYR A 115 -37.16 5.55 4.28
C TYR A 115 -36.23 4.34 4.16
N VAL A 116 -36.71 3.14 4.51
CA VAL A 116 -35.97 1.89 4.29
C VAL A 116 -35.73 1.66 2.81
N GLN A 117 -36.74 1.83 1.96
CA GLN A 117 -36.58 1.65 0.53
C GLN A 117 -35.59 2.65 -0.07
N GLN A 118 -35.69 3.92 0.33
CA GLN A 118 -34.74 4.97 -0.07
C GLN A 118 -33.31 4.61 0.37
N ALA A 119 -33.13 4.15 1.60
CA ALA A 119 -31.84 3.73 2.13
C ALA A 119 -31.27 2.53 1.35
N ILE A 120 -32.06 1.49 1.08
CA ILE A 120 -31.60 0.31 0.33
C ILE A 120 -31.28 0.67 -1.12
N ASN A 121 -32.02 1.60 -1.72
CA ASN A 121 -31.77 2.07 -3.08
C ASN A 121 -30.46 2.84 -3.24
N THR A 122 -29.83 3.31 -2.16
CA THR A 122 -28.48 3.90 -2.26
C THR A 122 -27.41 2.88 -2.56
N TYR A 123 -27.67 1.59 -2.34
CA TYR A 123 -26.69 0.55 -2.55
C TYR A 123 -26.69 0.10 -4.02
N VAL A 124 -25.55 0.35 -4.67
CA VAL A 124 -25.23 -0.11 -6.02
C VAL A 124 -24.38 -1.38 -5.93
N GLY A 125 -24.59 -2.29 -6.88
CA GLY A 125 -23.79 -3.50 -6.98
C GLY A 125 -24.17 -4.59 -5.99
N ILE A 126 -25.44 -4.58 -5.55
CA ILE A 126 -26.02 -5.59 -4.67
C ILE A 126 -27.21 -6.24 -5.36
N THR A 127 -27.32 -7.55 -5.23
CA THR A 127 -28.46 -8.34 -5.71
C THR A 127 -29.78 -7.98 -5.02
N ASP A 128 -30.91 -8.15 -5.71
CA ASP A 128 -32.23 -7.88 -5.13
C ASP A 128 -32.55 -8.80 -3.94
N ALA A 129 -32.00 -10.01 -3.93
CA ALA A 129 -32.11 -10.94 -2.80
C ALA A 129 -31.43 -10.38 -1.54
N ASP A 130 -30.29 -9.72 -1.69
CA ASP A 130 -29.55 -9.12 -0.57
C ASP A 130 -30.21 -7.82 -0.11
N LYS A 131 -30.70 -7.00 -1.05
CA LYS A 131 -31.56 -5.86 -0.74
C LYS A 131 -32.78 -6.29 0.08
N SER A 132 -33.39 -7.42 -0.27
CA SER A 132 -34.52 -8.00 0.49
C SER A 132 -34.10 -8.42 1.90
N ARG A 133 -32.90 -8.99 2.09
CA ARG A 133 -32.38 -9.33 3.44
C ARG A 133 -32.09 -8.09 4.30
N LEU A 134 -31.57 -7.03 3.70
CA LEU A 134 -31.40 -5.73 4.38
C LEU A 134 -32.76 -5.18 4.82
N GLN A 135 -33.77 -5.24 3.93
CA GLN A 135 -35.13 -4.81 4.25
C GLN A 135 -35.74 -5.60 5.42
N MET A 136 -35.59 -6.92 5.42
CA MET A 136 -36.07 -7.78 6.52
C MET A 136 -35.35 -7.49 7.83
N SER A 137 -34.04 -7.20 7.80
CA SER A 137 -33.28 -6.87 9.01
C SER A 137 -33.82 -5.58 9.66
N VAL A 138 -34.14 -4.58 8.85
CA VAL A 138 -34.76 -3.35 9.36
C VAL A 138 -36.20 -3.56 9.82
N GLN A 139 -36.99 -4.40 9.14
CA GLN A 139 -38.33 -4.79 9.58
C GLN A 139 -38.33 -5.41 10.99
N ASN A 140 -37.36 -6.28 11.27
CA ASN A 140 -37.22 -6.88 12.59
C ASN A 140 -36.86 -5.82 13.66
N LEU A 141 -36.02 -4.84 13.31
CA LEU A 141 -35.69 -3.73 14.21
C LEU A 141 -36.91 -2.87 14.54
N VAL A 142 -37.78 -2.63 13.56
CA VAL A 142 -39.05 -1.93 13.77
C VAL A 142 -39.94 -2.68 14.76
N GLN A 143 -40.04 -4.01 14.63
CA GLN A 143 -40.81 -4.85 15.56
C GLN A 143 -40.24 -4.79 16.99
N ALA A 144 -38.92 -4.80 17.13
CA ALA A 144 -38.26 -4.62 18.42
C ALA A 144 -38.58 -3.25 19.04
N ALA A 145 -38.52 -2.16 18.25
CA ALA A 145 -38.79 -0.81 18.71
C ALA A 145 -40.24 -0.65 19.24
N TYR A 146 -41.21 -1.32 18.60
CA TYR A 146 -42.59 -1.36 19.12
C TYR A 146 -42.70 -2.09 20.46
N SER A 147 -41.84 -3.08 20.71
CA SER A 147 -41.83 -3.87 21.94
C SER A 147 -41.13 -3.14 23.10
N ALA A 148 -40.27 -2.15 22.80
CA ALA A 148 -39.55 -1.33 23.77
C ALA A 148 -39.78 0.19 23.51
N PRO A 149 -41.00 0.70 23.76
CA PRO A 149 -41.33 2.10 23.49
C PRO A 149 -40.40 3.08 24.20
N ASN A 150 -40.13 4.20 23.52
CA ASN A 150 -39.24 5.29 23.92
C ASN A 150 -37.75 4.93 24.03
N GLN A 151 -37.37 3.68 23.77
CA GLN A 151 -35.98 3.26 23.63
C GLN A 151 -35.57 3.25 22.14
N PRO A 152 -34.38 3.76 21.80
CA PRO A 152 -33.86 3.64 20.45
C PRO A 152 -33.32 2.22 20.22
N GLU A 153 -33.73 1.62 19.12
CA GLU A 153 -33.15 0.40 18.58
C GLU A 153 -32.14 0.77 17.49
N VAL A 154 -30.98 0.13 17.49
CA VAL A 154 -29.88 0.42 16.56
C VAL A 154 -29.47 -0.83 15.81
N VAL A 155 -29.28 -0.73 14.50
CA VAL A 155 -28.65 -1.79 13.70
C VAL A 155 -27.52 -1.20 12.85
N ILE A 156 -26.50 -2.03 12.65
CA ILE A 156 -25.38 -1.76 11.75
C ILE A 156 -25.47 -2.74 10.58
N MET A 157 -25.36 -2.24 9.35
CA MET A 157 -25.33 -3.04 8.13
C MET A 157 -24.08 -2.67 7.33
N VAL A 158 -23.28 -3.67 6.95
CA VAL A 158 -21.97 -3.45 6.31
C VAL A 158 -21.90 -4.24 5.01
N GLN A 159 -21.57 -3.60 3.90
CA GLN A 159 -21.68 -4.25 2.61
C GLN A 159 -20.60 -3.79 1.64
N HIS A 160 -19.98 -4.76 0.95
CA HIS A 160 -18.88 -4.52 0.05
C HIS A 160 -19.09 -5.23 -1.28
N ALA A 161 -18.61 -4.65 -2.37
CA ALA A 161 -18.62 -5.32 -3.66
C ALA A 161 -17.33 -5.01 -4.43
N ILE A 162 -16.75 -6.04 -5.04
CA ILE A 162 -15.75 -5.91 -6.10
C ILE A 162 -16.50 -6.05 -7.42
N GLN A 163 -16.40 -5.05 -8.29
CA GLN A 163 -16.96 -5.07 -9.63
C GLN A 163 -15.83 -5.26 -10.63
N ALA A 164 -15.87 -6.39 -11.35
CA ALA A 164 -15.05 -6.58 -12.54
C ALA A 164 -15.78 -5.97 -13.74
N ASN A 165 -15.20 -4.95 -14.36
CA ASN A 165 -15.78 -4.31 -15.53
C ASN A 165 -15.40 -5.08 -16.81
N THR A 166 -16.23 -4.97 -17.84
CA THR A 166 -16.00 -5.65 -19.13
C THR A 166 -14.76 -5.14 -19.87
N ASP A 167 -14.29 -3.93 -19.54
CA ASP A 167 -13.06 -3.34 -20.06
C ASP A 167 -11.80 -3.81 -19.30
N GLY A 168 -11.96 -4.68 -18.30
CA GLY A 168 -10.88 -5.20 -17.46
C GLY A 168 -10.53 -4.32 -16.26
N SER A 169 -11.14 -3.14 -16.11
CA SER A 169 -10.98 -2.32 -14.91
C SER A 169 -11.74 -2.93 -13.72
N VAL A 170 -11.37 -2.50 -12.50
CA VAL A 170 -12.02 -2.97 -11.27
C VAL A 170 -12.47 -1.80 -10.42
N SER A 171 -13.71 -1.86 -9.95
CA SER A 171 -14.28 -0.91 -8.99
C SER A 171 -14.59 -1.60 -7.66
N ILE A 172 -14.55 -0.85 -6.57
CA ILE A 172 -14.87 -1.32 -5.23
C ILE A 172 -15.94 -0.42 -4.64
N TYR A 173 -16.98 -1.03 -4.09
CA TYR A 173 -18.04 -0.33 -3.36
C TYR A 173 -17.96 -0.65 -1.87
N PHE A 174 -18.04 0.40 -1.05
CA PHE A 174 -18.16 0.30 0.40
C PHE A 174 -19.47 0.94 0.83
N TYR A 175 -20.24 0.21 1.64
CA TYR A 175 -21.42 0.73 2.32
C TYR A 175 -21.35 0.40 3.81
N PHE A 176 -21.57 1.41 4.63
CA PHE A 176 -21.77 1.26 6.06
C PHE A 176 -23.01 2.04 6.46
N THR A 177 -23.98 1.36 7.04
CA THR A 177 -25.23 1.99 7.48
C THR A 177 -25.44 1.78 8.95
N SER A 178 -25.64 2.88 9.67
CA SER A 178 -26.23 2.87 11.00
C SER A 178 -27.69 3.30 10.88
N ALA A 179 -28.61 2.44 11.30
CA ALA A 179 -30.02 2.81 11.41
C ALA A 179 -30.43 2.90 12.87
N VAL A 180 -31.13 3.97 13.21
CA VAL A 180 -31.72 4.22 14.53
C VAL A 180 -33.22 4.29 14.35
N ILE A 181 -33.95 3.41 15.04
CA ILE A 181 -35.41 3.37 15.02
C ILE A 181 -35.92 3.56 16.44
N LYS A 182 -36.86 4.49 16.60
CA LYS A 182 -37.46 4.79 17.90
C LYS A 182 -38.96 4.91 17.77
N TYR A 183 -39.68 4.06 18.48
CA TYR A 183 -41.11 4.25 18.68
C TYR A 183 -41.33 5.18 19.87
N SER A 184 -41.89 6.36 19.62
CA SER A 184 -42.21 7.33 20.68
C SER A 184 -43.69 7.29 20.98
N VAL A 185 -44.05 7.09 22.24
CA VAL A 185 -45.44 7.03 22.68
C VAL A 185 -45.87 8.41 23.17
N GLY A 186 -46.97 8.93 22.62
CA GLY A 186 -47.54 10.20 23.09
C GLY A 186 -48.01 10.09 24.55
N SER A 187 -47.77 11.13 25.36
CA SER A 187 -48.38 11.25 26.70
C SER A 187 -49.36 12.44 26.74
N GLY A 188 -50.62 12.16 27.05
CA GLY A 188 -51.69 13.17 27.14
C GLY A 188 -52.88 12.94 26.20
N LYS A 189 -53.98 13.69 26.41
CA LYS A 189 -55.29 13.50 25.74
C LYS A 189 -55.29 13.73 24.22
N HIS A 190 -54.22 14.34 23.69
CA HIS A 190 -54.04 14.66 22.27
C HIS A 190 -52.65 14.28 21.72
N ALA A 191 -51.87 13.50 22.47
CA ALA A 191 -50.52 13.14 22.05
C ALA A 191 -50.55 11.97 21.05
N THR A 192 -49.89 12.13 19.90
CA THR A 192 -49.77 11.08 18.89
C THR A 192 -48.48 10.28 19.10
N SER A 193 -48.56 8.96 18.99
CA SER A 193 -47.38 8.12 18.91
C SER A 193 -46.80 8.17 17.50
N SER A 194 -45.48 8.04 17.38
CA SER A 194 -44.79 8.08 16.08
C SER A 194 -43.60 7.13 16.07
N LEU A 195 -43.38 6.46 14.95
CA LEU A 195 -42.14 5.73 14.71
C LEU A 195 -41.19 6.64 13.91
N GLY A 196 -40.09 7.03 14.54
CA GLY A 196 -38.98 7.70 13.87
C GLY A 196 -37.98 6.68 13.38
N SER A 197 -37.47 6.87 12.16
CA SER A 197 -36.37 6.08 11.61
C SER A 197 -35.36 6.98 10.93
N ILE A 198 -34.09 6.85 11.29
CA ILE A 198 -32.97 7.59 10.71
C ILE A 198 -31.91 6.59 10.27
N PHE A 199 -31.51 6.67 9.00
CA PHE A 199 -30.45 5.90 8.38
C PHE A 199 -29.30 6.85 8.07
N ASN A 200 -28.13 6.59 8.61
CA ASN A 200 -26.88 7.25 8.26
C ASN A 200 -26.04 6.28 7.45
N ILE A 201 -25.85 6.59 6.18
CA ILE A 201 -25.23 5.71 5.20
C ILE A 201 -23.94 6.38 4.74
N TYR A 202 -22.80 5.79 5.10
CA TYR A 202 -21.56 6.07 4.42
C TYR A 202 -21.48 5.21 3.16
N ARG A 203 -21.20 5.83 2.02
CA ARG A 203 -20.97 5.13 0.75
C ARG A 203 -19.68 5.62 0.10
N ALA A 204 -18.92 4.70 -0.47
CA ALA A 204 -17.78 5.05 -1.30
C ALA A 204 -17.63 4.12 -2.49
N LYS A 205 -17.22 4.69 -3.62
CA LYS A 205 -16.80 3.96 -4.80
C LYS A 205 -15.37 4.33 -5.16
N LEU A 206 -14.52 3.32 -5.21
CA LEU A 206 -13.13 3.43 -5.62
C LEU A 206 -12.94 2.70 -6.95
N ASN A 207 -12.05 3.20 -7.80
CA ASN A 207 -11.64 2.55 -9.04
C ASN A 207 -10.14 2.25 -8.94
N LEU A 208 -9.77 0.99 -9.18
CA LEU A 208 -8.37 0.57 -9.22
C LEU A 208 -7.68 1.20 -10.43
N ASN A 209 -6.58 1.91 -10.18
CA ASN A 209 -5.71 2.39 -11.24
C ASN A 209 -4.90 1.21 -11.77
N MET A 210 -5.20 0.80 -13.00
CA MET A 210 -4.62 -0.40 -13.60
C MET A 210 -3.11 -0.28 -13.84
N THR A 211 -2.61 0.92 -14.18
CA THR A 211 -1.18 1.16 -14.37
C THR A 211 -0.43 1.03 -13.04
N GLU A 212 -0.93 1.68 -12.00
CA GLU A 212 -0.33 1.60 -10.67
C GLU A 212 -0.41 0.18 -10.12
N TYR A 213 -1.55 -0.50 -10.28
CA TYR A 213 -1.70 -1.90 -9.88
C TYR A 213 -0.66 -2.80 -10.53
N GLN A 214 -0.45 -2.69 -11.84
CA GLN A 214 0.57 -3.46 -12.56
C GLN A 214 1.97 -3.20 -12.00
N SER A 215 2.27 -1.95 -11.60
CA SER A 215 3.56 -1.61 -11.03
C SER A 215 3.80 -2.24 -9.65
N ILE A 216 2.75 -2.51 -8.87
CA ILE A 216 2.86 -3.03 -7.50
C ILE A 216 2.39 -4.48 -7.33
N SER A 217 1.85 -5.13 -8.37
CA SER A 217 1.16 -6.43 -8.24
C SER A 217 2.05 -7.51 -7.62
N ASN A 218 3.34 -7.49 -7.92
CA ASN A 218 4.30 -8.42 -7.32
C ASN A 218 4.49 -8.18 -5.82
N GLN A 219 4.49 -6.92 -5.36
CA GLN A 219 4.57 -6.61 -3.93
C GLN A 219 3.33 -7.09 -3.20
N VAL A 220 2.15 -6.85 -3.79
CA VAL A 220 0.89 -7.32 -3.22
C VAL A 220 0.92 -8.84 -3.13
N ALA A 221 1.29 -9.55 -4.20
CA ALA A 221 1.39 -11.00 -4.22
C ALA A 221 2.34 -11.53 -3.13
N ASN A 222 3.55 -10.97 -3.04
CA ASN A 222 4.56 -11.37 -2.05
C ASN A 222 4.15 -11.03 -0.62
N THR A 223 3.31 -10.01 -0.43
CA THR A 223 2.71 -9.71 0.88
C THR A 223 1.64 -10.73 1.23
N ARG A 224 0.66 -10.90 0.33
CA ARG A 224 -0.43 -11.86 0.44
C ARG A 224 -1.18 -11.96 -0.88
N ILE A 225 -1.38 -13.18 -1.35
CA ILE A 225 -2.42 -13.48 -2.35
C ILE A 225 -3.68 -13.90 -1.59
N GLU A 226 -4.72 -13.08 -1.66
CA GLU A 226 -6.07 -13.44 -1.25
C GLU A 226 -6.90 -13.71 -2.52
N LEU A 227 -7.26 -14.98 -2.74
CA LEU A 227 -8.18 -15.34 -3.81
C LEU A 227 -9.54 -14.67 -3.58
N VAL A 228 -10.19 -14.21 -4.64
CA VAL A 228 -11.50 -13.55 -4.56
C VAL A 228 -12.51 -14.45 -3.86
N LYS A 229 -12.48 -15.75 -4.17
CA LYS A 229 -13.35 -16.74 -3.52
C LYS A 229 -13.12 -16.84 -2.02
N ASN A 230 -11.86 -16.75 -1.56
CA ASN A 230 -11.52 -16.78 -0.15
C ASN A 230 -11.97 -15.50 0.55
N TRP A 231 -11.73 -14.34 -0.08
CA TRP A 231 -12.19 -13.05 0.42
C TRP A 231 -13.72 -13.02 0.62
N LEU A 232 -14.49 -13.52 -0.35
CA LEU A 232 -15.95 -13.63 -0.26
C LEU A 232 -16.38 -14.49 0.94
N ASN A 233 -15.69 -15.60 1.20
CA ASN A 233 -16.01 -16.49 2.32
C ASN A 233 -15.60 -15.88 3.68
N ASN A 234 -14.40 -15.32 3.77
CA ASN A 234 -13.83 -14.73 4.97
C ASN A 234 -14.65 -13.52 5.47
N MET A 235 -15.28 -12.80 4.55
CA MET A 235 -16.11 -11.64 4.86
C MET A 235 -17.60 -11.98 5.09
N SER A 236 -18.06 -13.21 4.80
CA SER A 236 -19.47 -13.65 4.95
C SER A 236 -19.72 -14.66 6.07
N GLY A 237 -18.67 -15.16 6.75
CA GLY A 237 -18.80 -16.11 7.85
C GLY A 237 -19.22 -17.53 7.44
N SER A 238 -19.06 -17.89 6.16
CA SER A 238 -19.24 -19.28 5.75
C SER A 238 -18.08 -20.14 6.30
N SER A 239 -18.41 -21.20 7.03
CA SER A 239 -17.51 -22.02 7.87
C SER A 239 -16.45 -22.84 7.13
N ALA A 240 -16.22 -22.59 5.84
CA ALA A 240 -15.27 -23.34 5.02
C ALA A 240 -14.05 -22.49 4.67
N TYR A 241 -13.16 -22.33 5.66
CA TYR A 241 -11.69 -22.47 5.55
C TYR A 241 -10.98 -21.61 6.61
N VAL A 242 -11.00 -22.06 7.86
CA VAL A 242 -10.03 -21.62 8.88
C VAL A 242 -8.79 -22.50 8.75
N GLN A 243 -7.98 -22.32 7.71
CA GLN A 243 -6.58 -22.76 7.73
C GLN A 243 -5.72 -21.75 6.98
N GLY A 244 -4.98 -20.95 7.74
CA GLY A 244 -4.13 -19.87 7.25
C GLY A 244 -3.76 -18.86 8.35
N LEU A 245 -4.47 -18.88 9.49
CA LEU A 245 -4.18 -18.00 10.63
C LEU A 245 -2.86 -18.30 11.37
N ASN A 246 -2.14 -19.37 11.02
CA ASN A 246 -0.96 -19.83 11.76
C ASN A 246 0.40 -19.41 11.17
N GLN A 247 0.48 -18.41 10.29
CA GLN A 247 1.78 -17.82 9.91
C GLN A 247 1.90 -16.31 10.11
N LEU A 248 0.93 -15.65 10.76
CA LEU A 248 0.95 -14.20 10.95
C LEU A 248 1.59 -13.80 12.29
N SER A 249 2.89 -14.08 12.44
CA SER A 249 3.72 -13.28 13.34
C SER A 249 4.57 -12.35 12.50
N VAL A 250 4.24 -11.05 12.55
CA VAL A 250 4.96 -9.92 11.93
C VAL A 250 4.61 -9.64 10.45
N LEU A 251 3.38 -9.18 10.18
CA LEU A 251 3.09 -8.40 8.97
C LEU A 251 2.63 -7.01 9.40
N HIS A 252 3.61 -6.12 9.60
CA HIS A 252 3.39 -4.69 9.71
C HIS A 252 3.69 -4.05 8.36
N SER A 253 2.71 -3.95 7.46
CA SER A 253 2.64 -2.74 6.62
C SER A 253 1.27 -2.53 6.00
N MET A 254 0.77 -1.31 6.20
CA MET A 254 0.04 -0.56 5.19
C MET A 254 0.13 0.93 5.45
N SER A 255 1.21 1.56 5.01
CA SER A 255 1.15 2.90 4.41
C SER A 255 1.63 2.82 2.94
N CYS A 256 1.56 1.60 2.40
CA CYS A 256 2.45 0.98 1.43
C CYS A 256 1.64 0.62 0.18
N PHE A 257 2.16 0.75 -1.02
CA PHE A 257 3.43 0.22 -1.45
C PHE A 257 4.32 1.36 -1.96
N GLN A 258 5.53 1.51 -1.41
CA GLN A 258 6.55 2.39 -2.00
C GLN A 258 6.88 1.85 -3.42
N PRO A 259 7.30 2.68 -4.38
CA PRO A 259 7.61 2.22 -5.74
C PRO A 259 8.51 0.98 -5.71
N VAL A 260 8.14 -0.08 -6.47
CA VAL A 260 9.01 -1.25 -6.64
C VAL A 260 10.31 -0.75 -7.24
N PRO A 261 11.46 -1.18 -6.72
CA PRO A 261 12.68 -0.91 -7.41
C PRO A 261 12.71 -1.67 -8.75
N SER A 262 12.48 -1.00 -9.89
CA SER A 262 12.65 -1.55 -11.24
C SER A 262 14.02 -1.22 -11.84
N LEU A 263 14.46 -2.03 -12.81
CA LEU A 263 15.67 -1.76 -13.60
C LEU A 263 15.52 -0.43 -14.37
N GLU A 264 14.34 -0.16 -14.91
CA GLU A 264 14.05 1.06 -15.66
C GLU A 264 14.21 2.31 -14.78
N ASN A 265 13.69 2.28 -13.56
CA ASN A 265 13.84 3.36 -12.60
C ASN A 265 15.30 3.51 -12.15
N ALA A 266 16.03 2.41 -11.95
CA ALA A 266 17.46 2.46 -11.64
C ALA A 266 18.26 3.15 -12.76
N GLN A 267 17.96 2.80 -14.01
CA GLN A 267 18.56 3.38 -15.21
C GLN A 267 18.17 4.85 -15.38
N ALA A 268 16.91 5.20 -15.13
CA ALA A 268 16.42 6.58 -15.20
C ALA A 268 17.03 7.47 -14.11
N MET A 269 17.27 6.92 -12.91
CA MET A 269 17.93 7.64 -11.83
C MET A 269 19.43 7.86 -12.06
N GLY A 270 20.06 7.04 -12.92
CA GLY A 270 21.49 7.15 -13.22
C GLY A 270 22.37 7.02 -11.98
N ASN A 271 21.94 6.21 -11.01
CA ASN A 271 22.69 5.90 -9.79
C ASN A 271 22.15 4.58 -9.23
N GLY A 272 22.69 3.47 -9.75
CA GLY A 272 22.30 2.14 -9.32
C GLY A 272 22.49 1.92 -7.81
N ASP A 273 23.63 2.31 -7.22
CA ASP A 273 23.95 1.95 -5.83
C ASP A 273 22.96 2.57 -4.84
N ASP A 274 22.75 3.88 -4.89
CA ASP A 274 21.83 4.55 -3.96
C ASP A 274 20.39 4.12 -4.17
N TYR A 275 20.02 3.90 -5.44
CA TYR A 275 18.70 3.43 -5.77
C TYR A 275 18.44 2.06 -5.14
N TRP A 276 19.25 1.06 -5.47
CA TRP A 276 19.05 -0.30 -5.01
C TRP A 276 19.22 -0.42 -3.49
N ARG A 277 20.18 0.27 -2.88
CA ARG A 277 20.41 0.24 -1.42
C ARG A 277 19.31 0.89 -0.59
N SER A 278 18.39 1.62 -1.20
CA SER A 278 17.20 2.10 -0.49
C SER A 278 16.15 1.02 -0.24
N PHE A 279 16.39 -0.20 -0.74
CA PHE A 279 15.50 -1.36 -0.64
C PHE A 279 16.19 -2.55 0.03
N SER A 280 15.42 -3.33 0.78
CA SER A 280 15.89 -4.60 1.32
C SER A 280 16.02 -5.67 0.22
N TRP A 281 16.75 -6.77 0.46
CA TRP A 281 16.92 -7.81 -0.54
C TRP A 281 15.57 -8.37 -1.00
N GLU A 282 14.68 -8.64 -0.04
CA GLU A 282 13.34 -9.17 -0.29
C GLU A 282 12.43 -8.17 -1.04
N GLN A 283 12.78 -6.88 -1.02
CA GLN A 283 12.07 -5.84 -1.76
C GLN A 283 12.55 -5.72 -3.22
N LEU A 284 13.72 -6.27 -3.55
CA LEU A 284 14.21 -6.29 -4.93
C LEU A 284 13.38 -7.25 -5.79
N PRO A 285 13.06 -6.91 -7.05
CA PRO A 285 12.45 -7.86 -7.97
C PRO A 285 13.46 -8.96 -8.33
N LEU A 286 12.96 -10.15 -8.68
CA LEU A 286 13.80 -11.33 -8.95
C LEU A 286 14.87 -11.08 -10.01
N ASN A 287 14.53 -10.39 -11.10
CA ASN A 287 15.50 -10.05 -12.14
C ASN A 287 16.63 -9.15 -11.59
N ALA A 288 16.35 -8.23 -10.67
CA ALA A 288 17.39 -7.45 -10.01
C ALA A 288 18.20 -8.32 -9.03
N GLN A 289 17.55 -9.21 -8.27
CA GLN A 289 18.25 -10.15 -7.38
C GLN A 289 19.20 -11.08 -8.16
N GLU A 290 18.78 -11.58 -9.33
CA GLU A 290 19.62 -12.40 -10.23
C GLU A 290 20.84 -11.62 -10.71
N LEU A 291 20.63 -10.38 -11.20
CA LEU A 291 21.71 -9.50 -11.64
C LEU A 291 22.66 -9.13 -10.49
N TRP A 292 22.14 -8.87 -9.29
CA TRP A 292 22.95 -8.65 -8.10
C TRP A 292 23.67 -9.92 -7.64
N GLY A 293 23.07 -11.09 -7.87
CA GLY A 293 23.66 -12.41 -7.66
C GLY A 293 24.89 -12.68 -8.53
N ASP A 294 24.93 -12.17 -9.77
CA ASP A 294 26.12 -12.23 -10.64
C ASP A 294 27.34 -11.52 -10.02
N PHE A 295 27.08 -10.53 -9.15
CA PHE A 295 28.11 -9.84 -8.39
C PHE A 295 28.42 -10.50 -7.05
N GLY A 296 27.66 -11.54 -6.64
CA GLY A 296 27.84 -12.26 -5.38
C GLY A 296 27.00 -11.73 -4.21
N TRP A 297 26.01 -10.87 -4.49
CA TRP A 297 25.04 -10.45 -3.48
C TRP A 297 23.95 -11.50 -3.25
N ASN A 298 23.42 -11.52 -2.03
CA ASN A 298 22.31 -12.37 -1.62
C ASN A 298 21.66 -11.81 -0.34
N ASN A 299 20.54 -12.39 0.08
CA ASN A 299 19.83 -11.97 1.29
C ASN A 299 20.66 -11.99 2.59
N LYS A 300 21.80 -12.70 2.64
CA LYS A 300 22.65 -12.74 3.84
C LYS A 300 23.61 -11.57 3.93
N ASN A 301 24.00 -10.97 2.80
CA ASN A 301 25.01 -9.91 2.76
C ASN A 301 24.47 -8.55 2.28
N TRP A 302 23.24 -8.48 1.78
CA TRP A 302 22.60 -7.26 1.31
C TRP A 302 22.08 -6.36 2.44
N ASP A 303 21.26 -6.90 3.34
CA ASP A 303 20.51 -6.15 4.38
C ASP A 303 21.28 -5.88 5.68
N GLY A 304 22.52 -6.38 5.77
CA GLY A 304 23.35 -6.28 6.96
C GLY A 304 24.61 -5.45 6.73
N ILE A 305 25.34 -5.18 7.81
CA ILE A 305 26.75 -4.76 7.71
C ILE A 305 27.49 -5.97 7.15
N PRO A 306 27.98 -5.93 5.89
CA PRO A 306 28.58 -7.11 5.29
C PRO A 306 29.83 -7.50 6.09
N SER A 307 30.06 -8.80 6.28
CA SER A 307 31.39 -9.30 6.64
C SER A 307 32.43 -9.06 5.53
N GLY A 308 31.99 -8.53 4.39
CA GLY A 308 32.74 -7.97 3.28
C GLY A 308 31.83 -7.79 2.06
N PHE A 309 32.08 -6.76 1.24
CA PHE A 309 31.43 -6.66 -0.07
C PHE A 309 31.85 -7.83 -0.97
N PRO A 310 30.99 -8.27 -1.90
CA PRO A 310 31.38 -9.27 -2.88
C PRO A 310 32.60 -8.83 -3.71
N SER A 311 33.46 -9.78 -4.10
CA SER A 311 34.76 -9.49 -4.72
C SER A 311 34.67 -8.65 -6.00
N ALA A 312 33.59 -8.82 -6.76
CA ALA A 312 33.37 -8.12 -8.02
C ALA A 312 33.19 -6.60 -7.84
N PHE A 313 32.77 -6.13 -6.66
CA PHE A 313 32.63 -4.70 -6.36
C PHE A 313 33.96 -3.98 -6.11
N TYR A 314 35.07 -4.71 -5.97
CA TYR A 314 36.41 -4.12 -5.90
C TYR A 314 37.12 -4.06 -7.25
N LEU A 315 36.50 -4.61 -8.30
CA LEU A 315 37.07 -4.56 -9.65
C LEU A 315 36.66 -3.24 -10.31
N PRO A 316 37.60 -2.49 -10.90
CA PRO A 316 37.23 -1.38 -11.76
C PRO A 316 36.48 -1.91 -13.00
N TRP A 317 35.66 -1.05 -13.61
CA TRP A 317 34.79 -1.37 -14.75
C TRP A 317 35.53 -2.10 -15.89
N ASN A 318 36.76 -1.69 -16.19
CA ASN A 318 37.58 -2.29 -17.24
C ASN A 318 38.17 -3.67 -16.89
N GLN A 319 38.01 -4.13 -15.64
CA GLN A 319 38.38 -5.45 -15.15
C GLN A 319 37.16 -6.35 -14.91
N LEU A 320 35.94 -5.84 -15.08
CA LEU A 320 34.73 -6.64 -15.09
C LEU A 320 34.71 -7.56 -16.31
N LEU A 321 34.16 -8.76 -16.14
CA LEU A 321 33.88 -9.64 -17.27
C LEU A 321 32.83 -9.00 -18.20
N PRO A 322 32.83 -9.27 -19.51
CA PRO A 322 31.85 -8.69 -20.44
C PRO A 322 30.39 -8.90 -20.00
N GLY A 323 30.08 -10.06 -19.40
CA GLY A 323 28.76 -10.33 -18.81
C GLY A 323 28.45 -9.40 -17.63
N GLN A 324 29.40 -9.19 -16.73
CA GLN A 324 29.26 -8.31 -15.57
C GLN A 324 29.09 -6.83 -15.98
N VAL A 325 29.78 -6.38 -17.03
CA VAL A 325 29.56 -5.03 -17.58
C VAL A 325 28.12 -4.87 -18.07
N ASN A 326 27.56 -5.88 -18.72
CA ASN A 326 26.17 -5.85 -19.17
C ASN A 326 25.19 -5.86 -17.98
N THR A 327 25.45 -6.71 -16.98
CA THR A 327 24.69 -6.77 -15.72
C THR A 327 24.69 -5.41 -15.00
N ALA A 328 25.86 -4.75 -14.88
CA ALA A 328 25.99 -3.43 -14.27
C ALA A 328 25.13 -2.38 -15.00
N LYS A 329 25.15 -2.38 -16.35
CA LYS A 329 24.30 -1.48 -17.16
C LYS A 329 22.80 -1.72 -16.95
N LEU A 330 22.38 -2.98 -16.82
CA LEU A 330 20.98 -3.31 -16.52
C LEU A 330 20.58 -2.81 -15.13
N LEU A 331 21.50 -2.84 -14.17
CA LEU A 331 21.32 -2.28 -12.83
C LEU A 331 21.43 -0.75 -12.77
N GLY A 332 21.61 -0.06 -13.90
CA GLY A 332 21.66 1.41 -13.96
C GLY A 332 23.04 2.02 -13.67
N TYR A 333 24.11 1.22 -13.76
CA TYR A 333 25.49 1.72 -13.71
C TYR A 333 26.04 2.02 -15.10
N ASP A 334 26.88 3.02 -15.17
CA ASP A 334 27.86 3.20 -16.24
C ASP A 334 29.28 3.15 -15.64
N GLU A 335 30.31 3.28 -16.48
CA GLU A 335 31.71 3.23 -16.04
C GLU A 335 32.04 4.32 -15.01
N LEU A 336 31.44 5.51 -15.17
CA LEU A 336 31.66 6.63 -14.26
C LEU A 336 31.03 6.35 -12.89
N LEU A 337 29.83 5.78 -12.85
CA LEU A 337 29.13 5.44 -11.62
C LEU A 337 29.74 4.24 -10.90
N TRP A 338 30.30 3.29 -11.66
CA TRP A 338 30.93 2.10 -11.10
C TRP A 338 32.31 2.39 -10.51
N ASN A 339 33.14 3.15 -11.22
CA ASN A 339 34.49 3.52 -10.77
C ASN A 339 34.53 4.81 -9.95
N GLY A 340 33.43 5.56 -9.95
CA GLY A 340 33.34 6.89 -9.38
C GLY A 340 33.28 6.88 -7.86
N PRO A 341 33.49 8.04 -7.23
CA PRO A 341 33.41 8.16 -5.79
C PRO A 341 32.00 7.87 -5.28
N SER A 342 31.90 7.11 -4.19
CA SER A 342 30.63 6.76 -3.54
C SER A 342 30.57 7.30 -2.11
N VAL A 343 29.35 7.59 -1.64
CA VAL A 343 29.13 8.05 -0.26
C VAL A 343 29.52 6.96 0.75
N SER A 344 29.25 5.69 0.42
CA SER A 344 29.60 4.56 1.27
C SER A 344 31.10 4.47 1.51
N GLU A 345 31.92 4.58 0.46
CA GLU A 345 33.37 4.64 0.62
C GLU A 345 33.83 5.88 1.38
N ALA A 346 33.24 7.04 1.11
CA ALA A 346 33.57 8.29 1.80
C ALA A 346 33.35 8.16 3.32
N THR A 347 32.27 7.50 3.76
CA THR A 347 31.95 7.27 5.19
C THR A 347 32.94 6.37 5.92
N LEU A 348 33.71 5.55 5.20
CA LEU A 348 34.76 4.72 5.79
C LEU A 348 36.08 5.48 6.01
N GLN A 349 36.19 6.71 5.50
CA GLN A 349 37.43 7.49 5.53
C GLN A 349 37.47 8.38 6.77
N ALA A 350 38.63 8.40 7.44
CA ALA A 350 38.84 9.27 8.61
C ALA A 350 38.69 10.76 8.29
N ASN A 351 38.99 11.16 7.04
CA ASN A 351 38.72 12.50 6.53
C ASN A 351 37.94 12.38 5.23
N MET A 352 36.63 12.59 5.33
CA MET A 352 35.71 12.45 4.20
C MET A 352 35.93 13.51 3.13
N MET A 353 36.25 14.75 3.51
CA MET A 353 36.55 15.79 2.53
C MET A 353 37.82 15.45 1.75
N ALA A 354 38.84 14.91 2.41
CA ALA A 354 40.05 14.43 1.75
C ALA A 354 39.78 13.27 0.78
N TYR A 355 38.79 12.42 1.05
CA TYR A 355 38.34 11.40 0.08
C TYR A 355 37.76 12.06 -1.18
N TRP A 356 36.77 12.94 -1.02
CA TRP A 356 36.14 13.61 -2.16
C TRP A 356 37.13 14.42 -2.99
N ARG A 357 38.11 15.07 -2.34
CA ARG A 357 39.18 15.85 -3.00
C ARG A 357 40.13 15.01 -3.88
N LYS A 358 40.11 13.68 -3.81
CA LYS A 358 40.88 12.81 -4.72
C LYS A 358 40.32 12.80 -6.14
N PHE A 359 39.09 13.24 -6.31
CA PHE A 359 38.36 13.15 -7.56
C PHE A 359 38.25 14.53 -8.20
N GLU A 360 38.48 14.58 -9.52
CA GLU A 360 38.18 15.76 -10.32
C GLU A 360 36.68 16.00 -10.35
N TRP A 361 36.24 17.26 -10.50
CA TRP A 361 34.82 17.60 -10.48
C TRP A 361 34.00 16.78 -11.48
N LEU A 362 34.54 16.60 -12.69
CA LEU A 362 33.87 15.83 -13.75
C LEU A 362 33.86 14.32 -13.50
N SER A 363 34.72 13.82 -12.61
CA SER A 363 34.74 12.42 -12.17
C SER A 363 33.74 12.14 -11.05
N ILE A 364 33.17 13.19 -10.44
CA ILE A 364 32.10 13.06 -9.45
C ILE A 364 30.78 12.89 -10.21
N PRO A 365 29.93 11.90 -9.90
CA PRO A 365 28.60 11.77 -10.49
C PRO A 365 27.79 13.06 -10.41
N VAL A 366 27.06 13.41 -11.48
CA VAL A 366 26.33 14.70 -11.63
C VAL A 366 25.37 14.97 -10.46
N ARG A 367 24.71 13.95 -9.89
CA ARG A 367 23.88 14.12 -8.69
C ARG A 367 24.69 14.56 -7.47
N LEU A 368 25.85 13.97 -7.24
CA LEU A 368 26.74 14.36 -6.14
C LEU A 368 27.31 15.76 -6.39
N GLN A 369 27.64 16.09 -7.64
CA GLN A 369 27.95 17.48 -8.02
C GLN A 369 26.80 18.43 -7.64
N ASN A 370 25.54 18.07 -7.89
CA ASN A 370 24.38 18.90 -7.52
C ASN A 370 24.25 19.07 -5.99
N LEU A 371 24.53 18.04 -5.20
CA LEU A 371 24.59 18.15 -3.73
C LEU A 371 25.74 19.09 -3.30
N TRP A 372 26.91 18.97 -3.93
CA TRP A 372 28.02 19.89 -3.70
C TRP A 372 27.66 21.33 -4.09
N VAL A 373 26.92 21.54 -5.18
CA VAL A 373 26.41 22.86 -5.62
C VAL A 373 25.44 23.46 -4.59
N GLN A 374 24.57 22.65 -3.98
CA GLN A 374 23.71 23.10 -2.88
C GLN A 374 24.51 23.52 -1.63
N LEU A 375 25.69 22.93 -1.43
CA LEU A 375 26.66 23.39 -0.44
C LEU A 375 27.50 24.59 -0.94
N GLY A 376 27.22 25.13 -2.12
CA GLY A 376 27.88 26.30 -2.70
C GLY A 376 29.13 25.98 -3.53
N TRP A 377 29.45 24.71 -3.75
CA TRP A 377 30.59 24.35 -4.60
C TRP A 377 30.27 24.56 -6.08
N SER A 378 31.32 24.75 -6.86
CA SER A 378 31.27 24.80 -8.31
C SER A 378 32.51 24.09 -8.85
N SER A 379 32.52 23.75 -10.14
CA SER A 379 33.73 23.24 -10.80
C SER A 379 34.94 24.18 -10.59
N ALA A 380 34.71 25.50 -10.57
CA ALA A 380 35.77 26.49 -10.32
C ALA A 380 36.30 26.43 -8.87
N SER A 381 35.42 26.40 -7.87
CA SER A 381 35.86 26.31 -6.47
C SER A 381 36.44 24.92 -6.12
N TRP A 382 35.97 23.86 -6.79
CA TRP A 382 36.52 22.52 -6.66
C TRP A 382 37.92 22.41 -7.23
N SER A 383 38.18 23.02 -8.40
CA SER A 383 39.52 23.06 -9.02
C SER A 383 40.49 24.06 -8.37
N GLY A 384 40.02 24.86 -7.40
CA GLY A 384 40.82 25.91 -6.76
C GLY A 384 40.98 27.19 -7.61
N THR A 385 40.23 27.32 -8.69
CA THR A 385 40.20 28.53 -9.54
C THR A 385 39.23 29.60 -9.02
N ALA A 386 38.39 29.26 -8.04
CA ALA A 386 37.59 30.17 -7.24
C ALA A 386 37.71 29.80 -5.73
N PRO A 387 37.40 30.73 -4.81
CA PRO A 387 37.37 30.43 -3.38
C PRO A 387 36.40 29.29 -3.03
N GLU A 388 36.73 28.51 -2.02
CA GLU A 388 35.81 27.51 -1.45
C GLU A 388 34.54 28.18 -0.91
N PRO A 389 33.38 27.49 -0.96
CA PRO A 389 32.16 28.05 -0.41
C PRO A 389 32.22 28.18 1.11
N LEU A 390 31.50 29.16 1.65
CA LEU A 390 31.42 29.43 3.10
C LEU A 390 30.94 28.23 3.91
N SER A 391 30.17 27.31 3.31
CA SER A 391 29.71 26.09 3.98
C SER A 391 30.86 25.29 4.57
N VAL A 392 32.02 25.24 3.91
CA VAL A 392 33.19 24.43 4.31
C VAL A 392 33.81 24.92 5.62
N THR A 393 33.65 26.21 5.94
CA THR A 393 34.17 26.83 7.18
C THR A 393 33.06 27.17 8.17
N THR A 394 31.81 26.80 7.86
CA THR A 394 30.66 27.05 8.72
C THR A 394 30.43 25.84 9.62
N ASN A 395 30.44 26.08 10.94
CA ASN A 395 30.16 25.05 11.94
C ASN A 395 28.84 24.35 11.63
N TRP A 396 28.75 23.04 11.88
CA TRP A 396 27.55 22.25 11.55
C TRP A 396 26.25 22.90 12.04
N ASN A 397 26.25 23.38 13.29
CA ASN A 397 25.08 24.01 13.92
C ASN A 397 24.71 25.38 13.32
N ASN A 398 25.63 26.00 12.56
CA ASN A 398 25.44 27.27 11.88
C ASN A 398 25.08 27.09 10.39
N LEU A 399 25.13 25.86 9.86
CA LEU A 399 24.58 25.56 8.55
C LEU A 399 23.06 25.73 8.57
N THR A 400 22.49 26.11 7.44
CA THR A 400 21.03 26.03 7.25
C THR A 400 20.55 24.57 7.33
N LEU A 401 19.29 24.36 7.68
CA LEU A 401 18.70 23.00 7.72
C LEU A 401 18.81 22.28 6.37
N GLU A 402 18.72 23.02 5.27
CA GLU A 402 18.90 22.47 3.93
C GLU A 402 20.34 22.01 3.70
N GLN A 403 21.33 22.84 4.05
CA GLN A 403 22.74 22.46 3.97
C GLN A 403 23.09 21.26 4.85
N GLN A 404 22.54 21.16 6.06
CA GLN A 404 22.74 19.99 6.92
C GLN A 404 22.19 18.71 6.27
N ARG A 405 20.98 18.77 5.69
CA ARG A 405 20.39 17.63 4.97
C ARG A 405 21.24 17.23 3.76
N THR A 406 21.65 18.19 2.96
CA THR A 406 22.49 17.96 1.78
C THR A 406 23.85 17.37 2.17
N ALA A 407 24.48 17.88 3.24
CA ALA A 407 25.73 17.34 3.76
C ALA A 407 25.56 15.89 4.26
N SER A 408 24.44 15.56 4.92
CA SER A 408 24.14 14.18 5.31
C SER A 408 23.95 13.24 4.13
N LEU A 409 23.39 13.70 3.01
CA LEU A 409 23.31 12.91 1.79
C LEU A 409 24.69 12.64 1.15
N LEU A 410 25.71 13.45 1.48
CA LEU A 410 27.10 13.25 1.09
C LEU A 410 27.93 12.43 2.09
N GLY A 411 27.28 11.92 3.15
CA GLY A 411 27.91 11.11 4.20
C GLY A 411 28.38 11.90 5.43
N PHE A 412 28.20 13.22 5.45
CA PHE A 412 28.62 14.04 6.58
C PHE A 412 27.59 14.05 7.73
N ALA A 413 28.10 14.17 8.94
CA ALA A 413 27.36 14.32 10.16
C ALA A 413 28.05 15.37 11.04
N SER A 414 27.37 15.83 12.09
CA SER A 414 27.93 16.82 13.02
C SER A 414 29.29 16.43 13.60
N GLY A 415 29.55 15.12 13.79
CA GLY A 415 30.80 14.61 14.34
C GLY A 415 31.97 14.49 13.36
N ASN A 416 31.73 14.59 12.04
CA ASN A 416 32.78 14.47 11.01
C ASN A 416 32.81 15.65 10.02
N TRP A 417 31.96 16.66 10.24
CA TRP A 417 31.96 17.90 9.48
C TRP A 417 33.08 18.81 9.95
N SER A 418 34.01 19.14 9.06
CA SER A 418 35.20 19.95 9.36
C SER A 418 34.96 21.46 9.34
N GLY A 419 33.70 21.91 9.51
CA GLY A 419 33.30 23.32 9.44
C GLY A 419 33.73 24.20 10.62
N GLY A 420 34.75 23.80 11.37
CA GLY A 420 35.27 24.52 12.55
C GLY A 420 36.53 23.87 13.07
#